data_AF-A0A0C5G3Z5-F1
#
_entry.id   AF-A0A0C5G3Z5-F1
#
_cell.length_a   1.000
_cell.length_b   1.000
_cell.length_c   1.000
_cell.angle_alpha   90.00
_cell.angle_beta   90.00
_cell.angle_gamma   90.00
#
_symmetry.space_group_name_H-M   'P 1'
#
loop_
_entity.id
_entity.type
_entity.pdbx_description
1 polymer ?
#
loop_
_entity_poly.entity_id
_entity_poly.type
_entity_poly.pdbx_seq_one_letter_code
_entity_poly.pdbx_strand_id
1 'polypeptide(L)'
;MRQPHHSVPPAISAAAVAGEGFGGDRGGELPPISVVILAAEKDMSGLDACIRGVLAHSLNPVVLVQVVAQRLPPRSRNDVDSRVVWFDERQCATGSRNVRQYLRDSGRDPSTASWYFQQLAKMQCFDVLPAGAPEHVLVVDADFVFLRDMAFVDGQGRSVLPYGYPLSWRPNTREHRLPDHHTALESAGRLIPGWLPVDAYSGMQHHIVLDRAIVGELVQRAQDAHDMPFWQAFLRTADPRKWTGASEYVLYRHFAARFFPERVRHRHVDTVDVIQAEGPGGFALSEVVAAARDSSLHAVGCHRFLRYAERLATMDYIPVDLRRTVCAEPVPLQLRLDSGLLTMGRAVPPLTLD
;
A
#
# COMPACT_ATOMS: atom_id res chain seq x y z
N MET A 1 33.97 -31.66 17.65
CA MET A 1 33.18 -30.73 16.80
C MET A 1 31.70 -31.07 16.99
N ARG A 2 30.98 -30.29 17.80
CA ARG A 2 29.51 -30.37 17.93
C ARG A 2 28.94 -29.16 17.20
N GLN A 3 28.02 -29.37 16.27
CA GLN A 3 27.28 -28.31 15.58
C GLN A 3 26.29 -27.65 16.56
N PRO A 4 26.07 -26.32 16.47
CA PRO A 4 25.08 -25.66 17.29
C PRO A 4 23.68 -25.84 16.68
N HIS A 5 22.75 -26.33 17.50
CA HIS A 5 21.32 -26.30 17.21
C HIS A 5 20.83 -24.85 17.30
N HIS A 6 20.39 -24.28 16.18
CA HIS A 6 19.63 -23.04 16.18
C HIS A 6 18.17 -23.36 16.50
N SER A 7 17.75 -23.00 17.71
CA SER A 7 16.36 -23.07 18.17
C SER A 7 15.53 -22.03 17.41
N VAL A 8 14.54 -22.47 16.66
CA VAL A 8 13.49 -21.61 16.08
C VAL A 8 12.56 -21.18 17.22
N PRO A 9 12.29 -19.89 17.44
CA PRO A 9 11.33 -19.46 18.44
C PRO A 9 9.90 -19.90 18.04
N PRO A 10 9.04 -20.21 19.02
CA PRO A 10 7.72 -20.76 18.75
C PRO A 10 6.85 -19.75 17.98
N ALA A 11 6.13 -20.25 16.99
CA ALA A 11 5.12 -19.49 16.25
C ALA A 11 4.02 -19.03 17.23
N ILE A 12 3.78 -17.72 17.29
CA ILE A 12 2.67 -17.14 18.04
C ILE A 12 1.39 -17.55 17.32
N SER A 13 0.50 -18.25 18.03
CA SER A 13 -0.79 -18.71 17.53
C SER A 13 -1.69 -17.51 17.18
N ALA A 14 -2.22 -17.49 15.96
CA ALA A 14 -3.15 -16.49 15.44
C ALA A 14 -4.49 -16.41 16.21
N ALA A 15 -4.76 -17.33 17.15
CA ALA A 15 -5.98 -17.36 17.95
C ALA A 15 -5.99 -16.37 19.14
N ALA A 16 -4.88 -15.67 19.42
CA ALA A 16 -4.80 -14.70 20.53
C ALA A 16 -5.14 -13.24 20.14
N VAL A 17 -5.58 -12.98 18.90
CA VAL A 17 -5.79 -11.61 18.36
C VAL A 17 -7.27 -11.18 18.34
N ALA A 18 -8.19 -12.05 18.77
CA ALA A 18 -9.61 -11.73 18.83
C ALA A 18 -10.01 -11.31 20.26
N GLY A 19 -9.95 -10.01 20.54
CA GLY A 19 -10.63 -9.43 21.70
C GLY A 19 -9.78 -8.61 22.65
N GLU A 20 -9.05 -7.61 22.16
CA GLU A 20 -8.74 -6.44 22.97
C GLU A 20 -9.65 -5.29 22.53
N GLY A 21 -10.71 -5.08 23.30
CA GLY A 21 -11.56 -3.91 23.17
C GLY A 21 -10.73 -2.64 23.35
N PHE A 22 -11.14 -1.57 22.66
CA PHE A 22 -10.64 -0.20 22.82
C PHE A 22 -10.98 0.32 24.24
N GLY A 23 -10.31 -0.22 25.25
CA GLY A 23 -10.50 0.11 26.65
C GLY A 23 -9.16 0.44 27.30
N GLY A 24 -8.77 1.71 27.21
CA GLY A 24 -7.74 2.29 28.07
C GLY A 24 -6.49 2.77 27.35
N ASP A 25 -6.51 4.02 26.89
CA ASP A 25 -5.49 4.95 27.38
C ASP A 25 -6.07 6.37 27.46
N ARG A 26 -5.86 7.03 28.59
CA ARG A 26 -6.41 8.34 28.93
C ARG A 26 -5.33 9.40 28.65
N GLY A 27 -5.57 10.30 27.70
CA GLY A 27 -5.09 11.70 27.80
C GLY A 27 -3.78 12.11 27.11
N GLY A 28 -3.29 11.40 26.10
CA GLY A 28 -2.22 11.91 25.22
C GLY A 28 -2.79 12.41 23.88
N GLU A 29 -2.40 13.60 23.42
CA GLU A 29 -2.67 14.03 22.04
C GLU A 29 -2.00 13.05 21.05
N LEU A 30 -2.73 12.66 19.99
CA LEU A 30 -2.17 11.76 18.98
C LEU A 30 -1.02 12.46 18.21
N PRO A 31 0.07 11.75 17.87
CA PRO A 31 1.19 12.35 17.16
C PRO A 31 0.78 12.96 15.81
N PRO A 32 1.33 14.12 15.43
CA PRO A 32 1.08 14.72 14.13
C PRO A 32 1.70 13.89 13.01
N ILE A 33 1.08 13.93 11.84
CA ILE A 33 1.57 13.24 10.64
C ILE A 33 1.62 14.19 9.45
N SER A 34 2.56 13.94 8.55
CA SER A 34 2.45 14.40 7.16
C SER A 34 1.77 13.33 6.32
N VAL A 35 1.15 13.75 5.23
CA VAL A 35 0.52 12.86 4.26
C VAL A 35 1.23 13.02 2.92
N VAL A 36 1.53 11.92 2.24
CA VAL A 36 2.06 11.91 0.87
C VAL A 36 1.09 11.15 -0.02
N ILE A 37 0.62 11.81 -1.08
CA ILE A 37 -0.27 11.21 -2.09
C ILE A 37 0.44 11.24 -3.43
N LEU A 38 0.62 10.07 -4.05
CA LEU A 38 1.13 9.97 -5.42
C LEU A 38 -0.06 9.96 -6.39
N ALA A 39 -0.12 10.94 -7.29
CA ALA A 39 -1.21 11.09 -8.24
C ALA A 39 -0.71 11.02 -9.69
N ALA A 40 -1.23 10.05 -10.45
CA ALA A 40 -1.09 10.04 -11.90
C ALA A 40 -2.23 10.84 -12.56
N GLU A 41 -2.11 11.11 -13.86
CA GLU A 41 -3.12 11.87 -14.61
C GLU A 41 -4.53 11.26 -14.49
N LYS A 42 -4.63 9.92 -14.49
CA LYS A 42 -5.89 9.18 -14.33
C LYS A 42 -6.59 9.45 -12.99
N ASP A 43 -5.83 9.80 -11.94
CA ASP A 43 -6.33 9.93 -10.57
C ASP A 43 -6.86 11.35 -10.27
N MET A 44 -6.52 12.33 -11.11
CA MET A 44 -6.77 13.76 -10.86
C MET A 44 -8.26 14.13 -10.68
N SER A 45 -9.16 13.31 -11.24
CA SER A 45 -10.61 13.46 -11.11
C SER A 45 -11.15 13.02 -9.75
N GLY A 46 -10.52 12.03 -9.09
CA GLY A 46 -10.89 11.53 -7.77
C GLY A 46 -10.06 12.12 -6.62
N LEU A 47 -8.92 12.72 -6.93
CA LEU A 47 -7.94 13.17 -5.94
C LEU A 47 -8.50 14.10 -4.84
N ASP A 48 -9.44 14.98 -5.17
CA ASP A 48 -10.04 15.88 -4.17
C ASP A 48 -10.85 15.09 -3.11
N ALA A 49 -11.50 14.00 -3.51
CA ALA A 49 -12.19 13.11 -2.59
C ALA A 49 -11.20 12.38 -1.67
N CYS A 50 -10.06 11.91 -2.20
CA CYS A 50 -8.98 11.32 -1.41
C CYS A 50 -8.45 12.31 -0.36
N ILE A 51 -8.09 13.53 -0.78
CA ILE A 51 -7.59 14.57 0.13
C ILE A 51 -8.62 14.90 1.21
N ARG A 52 -9.88 15.14 0.83
CA ARG A 52 -10.94 15.44 1.80
C ARG A 52 -11.18 14.28 2.76
N GLY A 53 -11.16 13.04 2.28
CA GLY A 53 -11.28 11.84 3.13
C GLY A 53 -10.17 11.78 4.17
N VAL A 54 -8.91 11.97 3.77
CA VAL A 54 -7.77 12.03 4.70
C VAL A 54 -7.96 13.12 5.75
N LEU A 55 -8.29 14.34 5.32
CA LEU A 55 -8.37 15.49 6.21
C LEU A 55 -9.57 15.42 7.16
N ALA A 56 -10.67 14.82 6.74
CA ALA A 56 -11.87 14.66 7.55
C ALA A 56 -11.78 13.50 8.55
N HIS A 57 -11.03 12.45 8.21
CA HIS A 57 -11.06 11.18 8.94
C HIS A 57 -9.72 10.75 9.55
N SER A 58 -8.69 11.60 9.49
CA SER A 58 -7.48 11.39 10.28
C SER A 58 -7.69 11.87 11.71
N LEU A 59 -7.65 10.95 12.68
CA LEU A 59 -7.62 11.31 14.10
C LEU A 59 -6.27 11.93 14.50
N ASN A 60 -5.19 11.60 13.79
CA ASN A 60 -3.90 12.25 13.94
C ASN A 60 -3.95 13.67 13.33
N PRO A 61 -3.37 14.69 13.98
CA PRO A 61 -3.23 16.01 13.39
C PRO A 61 -2.44 15.96 12.07
N VAL A 62 -3.10 16.28 10.96
CA VAL A 62 -2.44 16.36 9.64
C VAL A 62 -1.83 17.74 9.48
N VAL A 63 -0.49 17.81 9.43
CA VAL A 63 0.24 19.09 9.30
C VAL A 63 0.45 19.53 7.86
N LEU A 64 0.55 18.57 6.95
CA LEU A 64 0.86 18.78 5.53
C LEU A 64 0.30 17.63 4.70
N VAL A 65 -0.27 17.95 3.54
CA VAL A 65 -0.61 16.97 2.49
C VAL A 65 0.23 17.29 1.26
N GLN A 66 1.28 16.51 1.04
CA GLN A 66 2.16 16.62 -0.11
C GLN A 66 1.65 15.75 -1.26
N VAL A 67 1.13 16.38 -2.32
CA VAL A 67 0.71 15.69 -3.53
C VAL A 67 1.85 15.68 -4.54
N VAL A 68 2.33 14.49 -4.90
CA VAL A 68 3.38 14.30 -5.91
C VAL A 68 2.72 13.93 -7.24
N ALA A 69 2.93 14.75 -8.26
CA ALA A 69 2.33 14.54 -9.59
C ALA A 69 3.25 15.02 -10.73
N GLN A 70 3.15 14.41 -11.91
CA GLN A 70 3.92 14.83 -13.09
C GLN A 70 3.44 16.15 -13.68
N ARG A 71 2.13 16.38 -13.61
CA ARG A 71 1.49 17.57 -14.15
C ARG A 71 0.85 18.33 -13.01
N LEU A 72 1.52 19.41 -12.62
CA LEU A 72 0.98 20.34 -11.66
C LEU A 72 -0.25 21.04 -12.27
N PRO A 73 -1.35 21.18 -11.52
CA PRO A 73 -2.53 21.89 -12.01
C PRO A 73 -2.16 23.35 -12.38
N PRO A 74 -2.66 23.89 -13.51
CA PRO A 74 -2.18 25.14 -14.10
C PRO A 74 -2.27 26.41 -13.23
N ARG A 75 -3.07 26.43 -12.16
CA ARG A 75 -2.93 27.30 -10.96
C ARG A 75 -4.06 27.01 -9.95
N SER A 76 -3.69 27.15 -8.67
CA SER A 76 -4.39 26.97 -7.39
C SER A 76 -5.48 25.89 -7.29
N ARG A 77 -5.09 24.64 -7.00
CA ARG A 77 -5.89 23.80 -6.08
C ARG A 77 -5.54 24.10 -4.62
N ASN A 78 -5.34 25.38 -4.28
CA ASN A 78 -5.41 25.84 -2.89
C ASN A 78 -6.85 25.78 -2.35
N ASP A 79 -7.83 25.43 -3.21
CA ASP A 79 -9.25 25.41 -2.89
C ASP A 79 -9.70 24.22 -2.04
N VAL A 80 -8.88 23.16 -1.95
CA VAL A 80 -9.26 21.99 -1.15
C VAL A 80 -8.98 22.25 0.34
N ASP A 81 -7.74 22.63 0.67
CA ASP A 81 -7.29 22.96 2.02
C ASP A 81 -5.92 23.66 1.95
N SER A 82 -5.65 24.58 2.87
CA SER A 82 -4.37 25.32 2.95
C SER A 82 -3.15 24.45 3.26
N ARG A 83 -3.37 23.23 3.77
CA ARG A 83 -2.30 22.24 4.07
C ARG A 83 -1.85 21.47 2.84
N VAL A 84 -2.51 21.62 1.69
CA VAL A 84 -2.17 20.88 0.47
C VAL A 84 -1.05 21.59 -0.29
N VAL A 85 0.06 20.89 -0.51
CA VAL A 85 1.21 21.37 -1.28
C VAL A 85 1.47 20.40 -2.42
N TRP A 86 1.86 20.94 -3.57
CA TRP A 86 2.15 20.16 -4.76
C TRP A 86 3.66 20.01 -4.98
N PHE A 87 4.10 18.81 -5.32
CA PHE A 87 5.47 18.47 -5.67
C PHE A 87 5.50 17.90 -7.08
N ASP A 88 6.43 18.42 -7.89
CA ASP A 88 6.65 17.93 -9.25
C ASP A 88 7.44 16.62 -9.20
N GLU A 89 6.83 15.52 -9.65
CA GLU A 89 7.47 14.20 -9.71
C GLU A 89 8.84 14.24 -10.40
N ARG A 90 9.04 15.15 -11.36
CA ARG A 90 10.30 15.29 -12.10
C ARG A 90 11.47 15.75 -11.22
N GLN A 91 11.18 16.25 -10.01
CA GLN A 91 12.17 16.65 -9.01
C GLN A 91 12.52 15.52 -8.04
N CYS A 92 11.84 14.36 -8.09
CA CYS A 92 12.22 13.19 -7.31
C CYS A 92 13.63 12.72 -7.70
N ALA A 93 14.45 12.35 -6.72
CA ALA A 93 15.81 11.85 -6.94
C ALA A 93 15.83 10.63 -7.88
N THR A 94 14.82 9.75 -7.77
CA THR A 94 14.59 8.63 -8.69
C THR A 94 13.32 8.88 -9.48
N GLY A 95 13.43 9.47 -10.68
CA GLY A 95 12.27 9.69 -11.55
C GLY A 95 11.84 8.45 -12.33
N SER A 96 10.60 8.46 -12.83
CA SER A 96 10.07 7.42 -13.73
C SER A 96 10.91 7.22 -15.00
N ARG A 97 11.64 8.26 -15.45
CA ARG A 97 12.62 8.17 -16.55
C ARG A 97 13.81 7.27 -16.19
N ASN A 98 14.37 7.40 -14.99
CA ASN A 98 15.50 6.60 -14.52
C ASN A 98 15.10 5.12 -14.42
N VAL A 99 13.94 4.84 -13.84
CA VAL A 99 13.37 3.49 -13.74
C VAL A 99 13.18 2.89 -15.13
N ARG A 100 12.58 3.66 -16.06
CA ARG A 100 12.35 3.22 -17.44
C ARG A 100 13.67 2.88 -18.15
N GLN A 101 14.69 3.71 -17.99
CA GLN A 101 16.01 3.46 -18.58
C GLN A 101 16.65 2.19 -18.00
N TYR A 102 16.66 2.05 -16.68
CA TYR A 102 17.19 0.87 -15.98
C TYR A 102 16.53 -0.43 -16.47
N LEU A 103 15.19 -0.43 -16.62
CA LEU A 103 14.47 -1.60 -17.12
C LEU A 103 14.91 -1.97 -18.55
N ARG A 104 15.07 -0.99 -19.45
CA ARG A 104 15.57 -1.25 -20.81
C ARG A 104 16.98 -1.83 -20.81
N ASP A 105 17.88 -1.23 -20.05
CA ASP A 105 19.29 -1.65 -19.98
C ASP A 105 19.42 -3.05 -19.38
N SER A 106 18.47 -3.45 -18.54
CA SER A 106 18.36 -4.79 -17.96
C SER A 106 17.58 -5.79 -18.83
N GLY A 107 17.17 -5.41 -20.05
CA GLY A 107 16.38 -6.27 -20.96
C GLY A 107 14.95 -6.55 -20.48
N ARG A 108 14.38 -5.71 -19.60
CA ARG A 108 13.04 -5.84 -19.03
C ARG A 108 12.04 -4.92 -19.72
N ASP A 109 10.75 -5.24 -19.61
CA ASP A 109 9.67 -4.43 -20.19
C ASP A 109 9.57 -3.03 -19.53
N PRO A 110 9.92 -1.94 -20.26
CA PRO A 110 9.86 -0.59 -19.72
C PRO A 110 8.43 -0.06 -19.52
N SER A 111 7.40 -0.77 -19.97
CA SER A 111 6.00 -0.37 -19.79
C SER A 111 5.54 -0.46 -18.32
N THR A 112 6.25 -1.22 -17.49
CA THR A 112 6.03 -1.33 -16.04
C THR A 112 6.66 -0.19 -15.23
N ALA A 113 7.42 0.71 -15.86
CA ALA A 113 8.24 1.71 -15.18
C ALA A 113 7.45 2.67 -14.28
N SER A 114 6.25 3.11 -14.73
CA SER A 114 5.40 4.00 -13.93
C SER A 114 4.94 3.32 -12.64
N TRP A 115 4.65 2.03 -12.69
CA TRP A 115 4.26 1.28 -11.51
C TRP A 115 5.42 1.13 -10.53
N TYR A 116 6.59 0.69 -10.99
CA TYR A 116 7.77 0.59 -10.12
C TYR A 116 8.18 1.94 -9.53
N PHE A 117 8.06 3.02 -10.31
CA PHE A 117 8.29 4.37 -9.80
C PHE A 117 7.34 4.70 -8.63
N GLN A 118 6.05 4.38 -8.73
CA GLN A 118 5.11 4.62 -7.62
C GLN A 118 5.52 3.84 -6.36
N GLN A 119 5.92 2.57 -6.49
CA GLN A 119 6.40 1.78 -5.33
C GLN A 119 7.60 2.45 -4.65
N LEU A 120 8.56 2.92 -5.45
CA LEU A 120 9.79 3.56 -4.97
C LEU A 120 9.52 4.93 -4.34
N ALA A 121 8.68 5.76 -4.99
CA ALA A 121 8.36 7.09 -4.51
C ALA A 121 7.64 7.07 -3.14
N LYS A 122 6.88 6.02 -2.84
CA LYS A 122 6.30 5.80 -1.50
C LYS A 122 7.38 5.53 -0.46
N MET A 123 8.35 4.68 -0.78
CA MET A 123 9.49 4.38 0.11
C MET A 123 10.43 5.58 0.27
N GLN A 124 10.47 6.48 -0.71
CA GLN A 124 11.25 7.71 -0.71
C GLN A 124 10.41 8.94 -0.32
N CYS A 125 9.24 8.75 0.31
CA CYS A 125 8.31 9.83 0.61
C CYS A 125 8.91 10.94 1.50
N PHE A 126 9.94 10.63 2.28
CA PHE A 126 10.64 11.60 3.11
C PHE A 126 11.48 12.60 2.30
N ASP A 127 11.89 12.26 1.08
CA ASP A 127 12.73 13.11 0.22
C ASP A 127 11.93 14.26 -0.40
N VAL A 128 10.60 14.13 -0.48
CA VAL A 128 9.71 15.14 -1.06
C VAL A 128 9.06 16.05 -0.01
N LEU A 129 9.39 15.85 1.27
CA LEU A 129 8.85 16.60 2.39
C LEU A 129 9.83 17.70 2.85
N PRO A 130 9.34 18.82 3.38
CA PRO A 130 10.20 19.87 3.93
C PRO A 130 11.00 19.38 5.14
N ALA A 131 12.13 20.04 5.41
CA ALA A 131 12.89 19.82 6.63
C ALA A 131 12.01 20.04 7.86
N GLY A 132 12.12 19.14 8.85
CA GLY A 132 11.29 19.19 10.06
C GLY A 132 9.89 18.58 9.92
N ALA A 133 9.56 17.95 8.78
CA ALA A 133 8.35 17.14 8.68
C ALA A 133 8.32 16.04 9.76
N PRO A 134 7.12 15.67 10.27
CA PRO A 134 6.97 14.64 11.29
C PRO A 134 7.72 13.32 11.00
N GLU A 135 7.97 12.56 12.06
CA GLU A 135 8.61 11.25 11.99
C GLU A 135 7.75 10.21 11.24
N HIS A 136 6.44 10.36 11.32
CA HIS A 136 5.48 9.48 10.67
C HIS A 136 4.84 10.16 9.46
N VAL A 137 4.80 9.43 8.35
CA VAL A 137 4.18 9.87 7.10
C VAL A 137 3.14 8.86 6.67
N LEU A 138 1.89 9.30 6.56
CA LEU A 138 0.85 8.51 5.93
C LEU A 138 1.00 8.62 4.41
N VAL A 139 1.29 7.50 3.77
CA VAL A 139 1.26 7.38 2.32
C VAL A 139 -0.10 6.84 1.90
N VAL A 140 -0.74 7.44 0.89
CA VAL A 140 -2.06 7.05 0.39
C VAL A 140 -2.06 7.03 -1.15
N ASP A 141 -2.68 6.02 -1.75
CA ASP A 141 -2.94 5.99 -3.18
C ASP A 141 -4.04 7.03 -3.53
N ALA A 142 -3.85 7.77 -4.63
CA ALA A 142 -4.76 8.87 -5.00
C ALA A 142 -6.20 8.44 -5.37
N ASP A 143 -6.42 7.14 -5.59
CA ASP A 143 -7.70 6.53 -5.92
C ASP A 143 -8.34 5.80 -4.72
N PHE A 144 -8.02 6.23 -3.49
CA PHE A 144 -8.53 5.70 -2.22
C PHE A 144 -9.10 6.80 -1.32
N VAL A 145 -10.19 6.52 -0.60
CA VAL A 145 -10.91 7.50 0.24
C VAL A 145 -11.26 6.88 1.58
N PHE A 146 -10.83 7.53 2.66
CA PHE A 146 -11.29 7.25 4.01
C PHE A 146 -12.71 7.77 4.21
N LEU A 147 -13.56 6.99 4.86
CA LEU A 147 -14.98 7.27 5.13
C LEU A 147 -15.28 7.38 6.64
N ARG A 148 -14.35 6.93 7.48
CA ARG A 148 -14.48 6.87 8.94
C ARG A 148 -13.18 7.22 9.61
N ASP A 149 -13.30 7.77 10.80
CA ASP A 149 -12.18 8.26 11.58
C ASP A 149 -11.21 7.14 11.94
N MET A 150 -9.92 7.39 11.72
CA MET A 150 -8.86 6.44 12.00
C MET A 150 -7.60 7.14 12.53
N ALA A 151 -6.99 6.51 13.54
CA ALA A 151 -5.63 6.83 13.95
C ALA A 151 -4.63 5.99 13.15
N PHE A 152 -3.61 6.61 12.60
CA PHE A 152 -2.49 5.99 11.88
C PHE A 152 -1.25 5.86 12.76
N VAL A 153 -1.11 6.72 13.77
CA VAL A 153 -0.11 6.59 14.84
C VAL A 153 -0.86 6.60 16.17
N ASP A 154 -0.59 5.64 17.05
CA ASP A 154 -1.24 5.58 18.35
C ASP A 154 -0.61 6.55 19.38
N GLY A 155 -1.24 6.66 20.57
CA GLY A 155 -0.77 7.53 21.64
C GLY A 155 0.61 7.16 22.20
N GLN A 156 1.12 5.96 21.87
CA GLN A 156 2.47 5.53 22.23
C GLN A 156 3.50 5.81 21.11
N GLY A 157 3.11 6.47 20.02
CA GLY A 157 3.99 6.77 18.89
C GLY A 157 4.24 5.58 17.97
N ARG A 158 3.41 4.52 18.04
CA ARG A 158 3.57 3.35 17.17
C ARG A 158 2.78 3.52 15.89
N SER A 159 3.39 3.13 14.78
CA SER A 159 2.74 3.06 13.47
C SER A 159 1.66 1.98 13.46
N VAL A 160 0.40 2.36 13.18
CA VAL A 160 -0.74 1.43 13.10
C VAL A 160 -0.87 0.92 11.66
N LEU A 161 -0.23 -0.20 11.39
CA LEU A 161 -0.15 -0.81 10.06
C LEU A 161 -1.38 -1.68 9.75
N PRO A 162 -1.96 -1.56 8.54
CA PRO A 162 -3.01 -2.50 8.13
C PRO A 162 -2.43 -3.91 7.96
N TYR A 163 -3.24 -4.93 8.27
CA TYR A 163 -2.98 -6.29 7.78
C TYR A 163 -3.09 -6.30 6.24
N GLY A 164 -4.10 -5.63 5.68
CA GLY A 164 -4.35 -5.60 4.23
C GLY A 164 -4.84 -6.94 3.69
N TYR A 165 -4.77 -7.11 2.37
CA TYR A 165 -5.16 -8.37 1.71
C TYR A 165 -4.27 -9.56 2.10
N PRO A 166 -4.80 -10.80 2.12
CA PRO A 166 -3.98 -11.98 2.30
C PRO A 166 -3.02 -12.19 1.12
N LEU A 167 -1.83 -12.72 1.39
CA LEU A 167 -0.81 -13.07 0.40
C LEU A 167 -1.23 -14.24 -0.52
N SER A 168 -2.30 -14.95 -0.14
CA SER A 168 -2.99 -15.92 -0.98
C SER A 168 -4.49 -15.76 -0.76
N TRP A 169 -5.21 -15.37 -1.80
CA TRP A 169 -6.63 -15.07 -1.72
C TRP A 169 -7.43 -16.34 -1.51
N ARG A 170 -8.06 -16.43 -0.35
CA ARG A 170 -9.03 -17.48 -0.03
C ARG A 170 -10.33 -16.78 0.30
N PRO A 171 -11.22 -16.59 -0.68
CA PRO A 171 -12.49 -15.92 -0.42
C PRO A 171 -13.31 -16.68 0.62
N ASN A 172 -14.13 -15.93 1.37
CA ASN A 172 -15.07 -16.46 2.37
C ASN A 172 -14.41 -17.19 3.55
N THR A 173 -13.16 -16.83 3.88
CA THR A 173 -12.49 -17.26 5.13
C THR A 173 -11.64 -16.16 5.76
N ARG A 174 -11.44 -16.26 7.08
CA ARG A 174 -10.48 -15.44 7.85
C ARG A 174 -9.18 -16.19 8.14
N GLU A 175 -9.12 -17.48 7.78
CA GLU A 175 -7.95 -18.33 8.01
C GLU A 175 -7.04 -18.35 6.79
N HIS A 176 -6.05 -17.47 6.81
CA HIS A 176 -5.05 -17.36 5.75
C HIS A 176 -3.73 -18.03 6.15
N ARG A 177 -3.00 -18.53 5.15
CA ARG A 177 -1.70 -19.18 5.34
C ARG A 177 -0.69 -18.53 4.42
N LEU A 178 0.57 -18.55 4.84
CA LEU A 178 1.67 -18.14 3.96
C LEU A 178 1.68 -19.04 2.72
N PRO A 179 1.75 -18.47 1.51
CA PRO A 179 1.93 -19.26 0.31
C PRO A 179 3.36 -19.79 0.23
N ASP A 180 3.52 -20.96 -0.40
CA ASP A 180 4.86 -21.54 -0.67
C ASP A 180 5.68 -20.65 -1.62
N HIS A 181 4.99 -19.96 -2.53
CA HIS A 181 5.57 -19.05 -3.50
C HIS A 181 4.78 -17.74 -3.57
N HIS A 182 5.46 -16.62 -3.44
CA HIS A 182 4.89 -15.29 -3.68
C HIS A 182 5.99 -14.30 -4.04
N THR A 183 5.88 -13.71 -5.22
CA THR A 183 6.93 -12.91 -5.84
C THR A 183 7.35 -11.71 -5.01
N ALA A 184 6.40 -11.03 -4.34
CA ALA A 184 6.78 -9.91 -3.47
C ALA A 184 7.57 -10.38 -2.23
N LEU A 185 7.28 -11.57 -1.69
CA LEU A 185 8.02 -12.14 -0.55
C LEU A 185 9.44 -12.52 -0.99
N GLU A 186 9.55 -13.20 -2.13
CA GLU A 186 10.83 -13.60 -2.69
C GLU A 186 11.69 -12.39 -3.07
N SER A 187 11.09 -11.34 -3.65
CA SER A 187 11.78 -10.08 -3.96
C SER A 187 12.30 -9.41 -2.70
N ALA A 188 11.49 -9.31 -1.64
CA ALA A 188 11.91 -8.70 -0.38
C ALA A 188 13.01 -9.52 0.33
N GLY A 189 12.91 -10.86 0.30
CA GLY A 189 13.94 -11.76 0.83
C GLY A 189 15.26 -11.68 0.06
N ARG A 190 15.23 -11.45 -1.26
CA ARG A 190 16.43 -11.16 -2.07
C ARG A 190 17.02 -9.78 -1.77
N LEU A 191 16.17 -8.81 -1.42
CA LEU A 191 16.57 -7.42 -1.18
C LEU A 191 17.27 -7.21 0.17
N ILE A 192 16.80 -7.89 1.21
CA ILE A 192 17.29 -7.70 2.58
C ILE A 192 17.59 -9.07 3.20
N PRO A 193 18.88 -9.39 3.47
CA PRO A 193 19.26 -10.62 4.15
C PRO A 193 18.52 -10.79 5.48
N GLY A 194 17.95 -11.98 5.70
CA GLY A 194 17.21 -12.30 6.93
C GLY A 194 15.80 -11.70 7.01
N TRP A 195 15.34 -11.01 5.96
CA TRP A 195 13.94 -10.63 5.81
C TRP A 195 13.07 -11.88 5.63
N LEU A 196 12.01 -11.97 6.42
CA LEU A 196 11.02 -13.05 6.37
C LEU A 196 9.64 -12.46 6.68
N PRO A 197 8.56 -12.97 6.05
CA PRO A 197 7.22 -12.57 6.42
C PRO A 197 6.89 -12.98 7.85
N VAL A 198 6.13 -12.14 8.55
CA VAL A 198 5.69 -12.40 9.94
C VAL A 198 4.33 -13.10 10.02
N ASP A 199 3.51 -12.99 8.97
CA ASP A 199 2.19 -13.62 8.86
C ASP A 199 1.71 -13.67 7.40
N ALA A 200 0.49 -14.17 7.17
CA ALA A 200 -0.09 -14.38 5.84
C ALA A 200 -0.69 -13.13 5.18
N TYR A 201 -0.48 -11.93 5.72
CA TYR A 201 -1.09 -10.69 5.22
C TYR A 201 -0.07 -9.74 4.60
N SER A 202 -0.46 -9.13 3.49
CA SER A 202 0.45 -8.38 2.63
C SER A 202 0.75 -6.95 3.06
N GLY A 203 -0.07 -6.35 3.91
CA GLY A 203 -0.06 -4.91 4.19
C GLY A 203 -0.60 -4.03 3.05
N MET A 204 -0.96 -4.62 1.91
CA MET A 204 -1.55 -3.87 0.80
C MET A 204 -2.97 -3.46 1.18
N GLN A 205 -3.17 -2.16 1.42
CA GLN A 205 -4.45 -1.56 1.79
C GLN A 205 -4.61 -0.14 1.22
N HIS A 206 -3.87 0.17 0.15
CA HIS A 206 -3.87 1.48 -0.52
C HIS A 206 -3.49 2.69 0.37
N HIS A 207 -3.05 2.41 1.59
CA HIS A 207 -2.41 3.35 2.50
C HIS A 207 -1.46 2.61 3.44
N ILE A 208 -0.45 3.30 3.92
CA ILE A 208 0.43 2.81 5.00
C ILE A 208 1.07 4.00 5.70
N VAL A 209 1.25 3.91 7.02
CA VAL A 209 2.08 4.86 7.73
C VAL A 209 3.53 4.38 7.74
N LEU A 210 4.43 5.23 7.27
CA LEU A 210 5.86 5.00 7.25
C LEU A 210 6.52 5.78 8.38
N ASP A 211 7.43 5.11 9.07
CA ASP A 211 8.27 5.65 10.13
C ASP A 211 9.66 5.93 9.56
N ARG A 212 10.14 7.15 9.77
CA ARG A 212 11.40 7.64 9.19
C ARG A 212 12.60 6.76 9.58
N ALA A 213 12.68 6.34 10.84
CA ALA A 213 13.79 5.51 11.32
C ALA A 213 13.74 4.11 10.70
N ILE A 214 12.54 3.52 10.61
CA ILE A 214 12.35 2.19 10.02
C ILE A 214 12.68 2.21 8.53
N VAL A 215 12.20 3.20 7.78
CA VAL A 215 12.52 3.35 6.34
C VAL A 215 14.02 3.59 6.14
N GLY A 216 14.65 4.43 6.97
CA GLY A 216 16.09 4.67 6.92
C GLY A 216 16.91 3.40 7.10
N GLU A 217 16.59 2.59 8.11
CA GLU A 217 17.25 1.29 8.33
C GLU A 217 17.01 0.32 7.17
N LEU A 218 15.78 0.25 6.65
CA LEU A 218 15.41 -0.61 5.53
C LEU A 218 16.24 -0.28 4.29
N VAL A 219 16.30 1.01 3.93
CA VAL A 219 17.09 1.53 2.82
C VAL A 219 18.56 1.23 3.02
N GLN A 220 19.11 1.50 4.22
CA GLN A 220 20.52 1.26 4.51
C GLN A 220 20.90 -0.21 4.34
N ARG A 221 20.14 -1.14 4.95
CA ARG A 221 20.42 -2.59 4.83
C ARG A 221 20.36 -3.09 3.40
N ALA A 222 19.39 -2.62 2.63
CA ALA A 222 19.28 -2.98 1.22
C ALA A 222 20.50 -2.46 0.44
N GLN A 223 20.96 -1.24 0.68
CA GLN A 223 22.15 -0.70 0.02
C GLN A 223 23.42 -1.47 0.42
N ASP A 224 23.60 -1.76 1.70
CA ASP A 224 24.76 -2.52 2.20
C ASP A 224 24.83 -3.93 1.62
N ALA A 225 23.68 -4.61 1.48
CA ALA A 225 23.61 -5.95 0.91
C ALA A 225 23.93 -6.01 -0.59
N HIS A 226 23.91 -4.87 -1.27
CA HIS A 226 23.83 -4.80 -2.72
C HIS A 226 24.85 -3.88 -3.38
N ASP A 227 25.53 -3.06 -2.58
CA ASP A 227 26.53 -2.06 -2.97
C ASP A 227 26.02 -1.15 -4.10
N MET A 228 24.78 -0.67 -3.97
CA MET A 228 24.14 0.23 -4.93
C MET A 228 22.98 1.00 -4.31
N PRO A 229 22.53 2.10 -4.94
CA PRO A 229 21.34 2.83 -4.49
C PRO A 229 20.13 1.93 -4.32
N PHE A 230 19.34 2.17 -3.26
CA PHE A 230 18.17 1.37 -2.89
C PHE A 230 17.24 1.08 -4.07
N TRP A 231 16.94 2.09 -4.89
CA TRP A 231 16.01 1.92 -6.01
C TRP A 231 16.52 0.92 -7.06
N GLN A 232 17.84 0.86 -7.31
CA GLN A 232 18.43 -0.11 -8.22
C GLN A 232 18.39 -1.51 -7.60
N ALA A 233 18.70 -1.62 -6.30
CA ALA A 233 18.62 -2.88 -5.58
C ALA A 233 17.18 -3.44 -5.57
N PHE A 234 16.19 -2.60 -5.33
CA PHE A 234 14.77 -2.94 -5.36
C PHE A 234 14.35 -3.45 -6.76
N LEU A 235 14.75 -2.74 -7.82
CA LEU A 235 14.46 -3.18 -9.20
C LEU A 235 15.18 -4.49 -9.55
N ARG A 236 16.47 -4.62 -9.17
CA ARG A 236 17.28 -5.82 -9.44
C ARG A 236 16.68 -7.09 -8.82
N THR A 237 16.05 -6.95 -7.66
CA THR A 237 15.51 -8.08 -6.90
C THR A 237 14.07 -8.41 -7.26
N ALA A 238 13.35 -7.52 -7.93
CA ALA A 238 12.01 -7.76 -8.45
C ALA A 238 11.97 -8.86 -9.53
N ASP A 239 10.92 -9.69 -9.56
CA ASP A 239 10.78 -10.71 -10.63
C ASP A 239 10.54 -10.03 -11.99
N PRO A 240 11.43 -10.22 -12.99
CA PRO A 240 11.30 -9.60 -14.30
C PRO A 240 10.15 -10.14 -15.14
N ARG A 241 9.60 -11.32 -14.80
CA ARG A 241 8.52 -11.98 -15.56
C ARG A 241 7.13 -11.52 -15.15
N LYS A 242 7.02 -10.71 -14.09
CA LYS A 242 5.73 -10.23 -13.57
C LYS A 242 5.57 -8.74 -13.75
N TRP A 243 4.33 -8.34 -14.02
CA TRP A 243 3.95 -6.93 -13.99
C TRP A 243 4.16 -6.32 -12.60
N THR A 244 3.82 -7.09 -11.56
CA THR A 244 3.94 -6.71 -10.15
C THR A 244 5.03 -7.52 -9.46
N GLY A 245 6.28 -7.28 -9.82
CA GLY A 245 7.44 -8.09 -9.38
C GLY A 245 7.95 -7.84 -7.95
N ALA A 246 7.48 -6.79 -7.27
CA ALA A 246 7.87 -6.40 -5.92
C ALA A 246 6.80 -5.52 -5.26
N SER A 247 6.64 -5.53 -3.94
CA SER A 247 5.66 -4.67 -3.25
C SER A 247 6.32 -3.94 -2.08
N GLU A 248 6.20 -2.61 -2.10
CA GLU A 248 6.59 -1.71 -1.02
C GLU A 248 5.79 -1.97 0.26
N TYR A 249 4.49 -2.23 0.13
CA TYR A 249 3.62 -2.55 1.27
C TYR A 249 4.08 -3.85 1.95
N VAL A 250 4.29 -4.91 1.17
CA VAL A 250 4.77 -6.21 1.67
C VAL A 250 6.15 -6.05 2.32
N LEU A 251 7.07 -5.40 1.61
CA LEU A 251 8.43 -5.18 2.07
C LEU A 251 8.45 -4.45 3.42
N TYR A 252 7.83 -3.27 3.51
CA TYR A 252 7.87 -2.42 4.69
C TYR A 252 7.11 -3.05 5.87
N ARG A 253 5.88 -3.56 5.66
CA ARG A 253 5.06 -4.10 6.76
C ARG A 253 5.80 -5.22 7.51
N HIS A 254 6.31 -6.20 6.78
CA HIS A 254 6.98 -7.33 7.43
C HIS A 254 8.36 -6.93 7.96
N PHE A 255 9.07 -6.01 7.31
CA PHE A 255 10.33 -5.48 7.84
C PHE A 255 10.10 -4.79 9.18
N ALA A 256 9.14 -3.86 9.25
CA ALA A 256 8.81 -3.12 10.45
C ALA A 256 8.35 -4.05 11.58
N ALA A 257 7.43 -4.97 11.30
CA ALA A 257 6.94 -5.93 12.29
C ALA A 257 8.03 -6.89 12.82
N ARG A 258 9.02 -7.23 11.99
CA ARG A 258 10.08 -8.16 12.36
C ARG A 258 11.20 -7.50 13.15
N PHE A 259 11.64 -6.33 12.70
CA PHE A 259 12.85 -5.68 13.23
C PHE A 259 12.55 -4.55 14.22
N PHE A 260 11.31 -4.06 14.25
CA PHE A 260 10.84 -2.98 15.13
C PHE A 260 9.44 -3.27 15.70
N PRO A 261 9.19 -4.47 16.28
CA PRO A 261 7.87 -4.86 16.78
C PRO A 261 7.30 -3.89 17.84
N GLU A 262 8.16 -3.19 18.57
CA GLU A 262 7.79 -2.18 19.56
C GLU A 262 7.31 -0.86 18.95
N ARG A 263 7.66 -0.57 17.69
CA ARG A 263 7.30 0.67 16.97
C ARG A 263 6.06 0.51 16.09
N VAL A 264 5.47 -0.69 16.02
CA VAL A 264 4.32 -0.96 15.17
C VAL A 264 3.20 -1.66 15.92
N ARG A 265 1.97 -1.41 15.48
CA ARG A 265 0.76 -2.17 15.84
C ARG A 265 0.04 -2.55 14.55
N HIS A 266 -0.69 -3.65 14.57
CA HIS A 266 -1.46 -4.10 13.40
C HIS A 266 -2.97 -3.93 13.62
N ARG A 267 -3.72 -3.70 12.54
CA ARG A 267 -5.19 -3.72 12.55
C ARG A 267 -5.76 -4.25 11.24
N HIS A 268 -6.97 -4.80 11.31
CA HIS A 268 -7.80 -4.88 10.11
C HIS A 268 -8.44 -3.52 9.82
N VAL A 269 -8.72 -3.28 8.55
CA VAL A 269 -9.44 -2.10 8.08
C VAL A 269 -10.49 -2.61 7.11
N ASP A 270 -11.75 -2.29 7.39
CA ASP A 270 -12.84 -2.78 6.53
C ASP A 270 -12.95 -1.89 5.30
N THR A 271 -12.75 -2.48 4.13
CA THR A 271 -12.66 -1.73 2.87
C THR A 271 -13.37 -2.43 1.74
N VAL A 272 -13.74 -1.64 0.75
CA VAL A 272 -14.08 -2.14 -0.58
C VAL A 272 -13.21 -1.47 -1.62
N ASP A 273 -12.54 -2.29 -2.43
CA ASP A 273 -11.79 -1.84 -3.59
C ASP A 273 -12.49 -2.30 -4.88
N VAL A 274 -12.89 -1.34 -5.71
CA VAL A 274 -13.37 -1.62 -7.07
C VAL A 274 -12.17 -1.61 -8.01
N ILE A 275 -11.77 -2.77 -8.51
CA ILE A 275 -10.69 -2.89 -9.49
C ILE A 275 -11.25 -3.08 -10.90
N GLN A 276 -10.69 -2.38 -11.87
CA GLN A 276 -11.21 -2.36 -13.24
C GLN A 276 -10.12 -2.03 -14.26
N ALA A 277 -10.43 -2.26 -15.53
CA ALA A 277 -9.57 -1.82 -16.62
C ALA A 277 -9.55 -0.29 -16.74
N GLU A 278 -8.40 0.26 -17.13
CA GLU A 278 -8.35 1.63 -17.61
C GLU A 278 -8.95 1.74 -19.01
N GLY A 279 -9.89 2.68 -19.20
CA GLY A 279 -10.58 2.88 -20.47
C GLY A 279 -11.92 3.59 -20.30
N PRO A 280 -12.69 3.76 -21.39
CA PRO A 280 -14.05 4.27 -21.32
C PRO A 280 -14.97 3.27 -20.62
N GLY A 281 -15.83 3.77 -19.74
CA GLY A 281 -16.72 2.95 -18.90
C GLY A 281 -16.12 2.60 -17.54
N GLY A 282 -16.88 1.84 -16.75
CA GLY A 282 -16.52 1.53 -15.37
C GLY A 282 -16.96 2.62 -14.38
N PHE A 283 -16.45 2.52 -13.15
CA PHE A 283 -16.82 3.39 -12.04
C PHE A 283 -15.82 4.53 -11.87
N ALA A 284 -16.31 5.70 -11.48
CA ALA A 284 -15.52 6.77 -10.90
C ALA A 284 -15.42 6.60 -9.38
N LEU A 285 -14.33 7.10 -8.78
CA LEU A 285 -14.16 7.06 -7.33
C LEU A 285 -15.33 7.73 -6.60
N SER A 286 -15.88 8.82 -7.14
CA SER A 286 -17.06 9.49 -6.59
C SER A 286 -18.31 8.60 -6.56
N GLU A 287 -18.47 7.70 -7.52
CA GLU A 287 -19.59 6.75 -7.55
C GLU A 287 -19.40 5.66 -6.48
N VAL A 288 -18.18 5.18 -6.31
CA VAL A 288 -17.83 4.21 -5.23
C VAL A 288 -18.05 4.83 -3.86
N VAL A 289 -17.59 6.07 -3.65
CA VAL A 289 -17.82 6.82 -2.40
C VAL A 289 -19.31 7.04 -2.14
N ALA A 290 -20.09 7.39 -3.18
CA ALA A 290 -21.52 7.57 -3.04
C ALA A 290 -22.23 6.27 -2.64
N ALA A 291 -21.84 5.14 -3.25
CA ALA A 291 -22.39 3.82 -2.94
C ALA A 291 -22.05 3.35 -1.52
N ALA A 292 -20.93 3.83 -0.93
CA ALA A 292 -20.52 3.47 0.43
C ALA A 292 -21.03 4.41 1.52
N ARG A 293 -21.80 5.45 1.19
CA ARG A 293 -22.17 6.53 2.13
C ARG A 293 -22.79 6.02 3.44
N ASP A 294 -23.66 5.03 3.34
CA ASP A 294 -24.40 4.47 4.48
C ASP A 294 -23.81 3.16 5.02
N SER A 295 -22.64 2.77 4.52
CA SER A 295 -21.95 1.54 4.93
C SER A 295 -21.16 1.73 6.23
N SER A 296 -20.78 0.60 6.85
CA SER A 296 -19.82 0.57 7.96
C SER A 296 -18.36 0.54 7.51
N LEU A 297 -18.08 0.71 6.21
CA LEU A 297 -16.71 0.65 5.68
C LEU A 297 -15.87 1.80 6.22
N HIS A 298 -14.59 1.51 6.50
CA HIS A 298 -13.62 2.52 6.92
C HIS A 298 -13.09 3.31 5.72
N ALA A 299 -12.98 2.67 4.56
CA ALA A 299 -12.48 3.30 3.34
C ALA A 299 -12.93 2.55 2.08
N VAL A 300 -12.80 3.22 0.93
CA VAL A 300 -13.06 2.64 -0.39
C VAL A 300 -11.98 3.01 -1.40
N GLY A 301 -11.70 2.12 -2.34
CA GLY A 301 -10.79 2.32 -3.47
C GLY A 301 -11.47 2.13 -4.82
N CYS A 302 -10.96 2.81 -5.85
CA CYS A 302 -11.43 2.67 -7.23
C CYS A 302 -10.26 2.62 -8.20
N HIS A 303 -9.67 1.44 -8.38
CA HIS A 303 -8.39 1.29 -9.06
C HIS A 303 -8.55 0.93 -10.53
N ARG A 304 -8.03 1.79 -11.39
CA ARG A 304 -7.96 1.59 -12.84
C ARG A 304 -6.59 1.07 -13.23
N PHE A 305 -6.56 -0.16 -13.77
CA PHE A 305 -5.33 -0.85 -14.13
C PHE A 305 -5.07 -0.77 -15.63
N LEU A 306 -3.88 -0.27 -15.97
CA LEU A 306 -3.25 -0.51 -17.27
C LEU A 306 -3.06 -2.03 -17.46
N ARG A 307 -3.36 -2.52 -18.67
CA ARG A 307 -3.21 -3.93 -19.06
C ARG A 307 -3.87 -4.89 -18.06
N TYR A 308 -5.11 -4.57 -17.68
CA TYR A 308 -5.87 -5.26 -16.63
C TYR A 308 -5.81 -6.80 -16.71
N ALA A 309 -6.10 -7.38 -17.88
CA ALA A 309 -6.06 -8.82 -18.08
C ALA A 309 -4.66 -9.43 -17.84
N GLU A 310 -3.60 -8.77 -18.31
CA GLU A 310 -2.22 -9.22 -18.11
C GLU A 310 -1.79 -9.13 -16.63
N ARG A 311 -2.23 -8.07 -15.95
CA ARG A 311 -2.04 -7.92 -14.50
C ARG A 311 -2.68 -9.08 -13.75
N LEU A 312 -3.98 -9.31 -13.97
CA LEU A 312 -4.71 -10.40 -13.34
C LEU A 312 -4.08 -11.76 -13.63
N ALA A 313 -3.61 -11.99 -14.87
CA ALA A 313 -2.95 -13.24 -15.25
C ALA A 313 -1.65 -13.51 -14.47
N THR A 314 -0.94 -12.46 -14.02
CA THR A 314 0.36 -12.59 -13.34
C THR A 314 0.31 -12.46 -11.82
N MET A 315 -0.83 -12.03 -11.25
CA MET A 315 -1.04 -11.94 -9.79
C MET A 315 -1.04 -13.33 -9.15
N ASP A 316 -0.01 -13.63 -8.35
CA ASP A 316 0.17 -14.91 -7.66
C ASP A 316 -0.61 -15.06 -6.37
N TYR A 317 -1.07 -13.96 -5.79
CA TYR A 317 -2.03 -14.02 -4.69
C TYR A 317 -3.44 -14.43 -5.15
N ILE A 318 -3.76 -14.43 -6.45
CA ILE A 318 -5.04 -14.98 -6.95
C ILE A 318 -4.85 -16.47 -7.29
N PRO A 319 -5.56 -17.41 -6.63
CA PRO A 319 -5.49 -18.84 -6.95
C PRO A 319 -5.78 -19.10 -8.43
N VAL A 320 -5.16 -20.14 -9.00
CA VAL A 320 -5.24 -20.44 -10.43
C VAL A 320 -6.69 -20.54 -10.91
N ASP A 321 -7.56 -21.25 -10.18
CA ASP A 321 -8.96 -21.42 -10.59
C ASP A 321 -9.72 -20.09 -10.56
N LEU A 322 -9.54 -19.30 -9.50
CA LEU A 322 -10.13 -17.97 -9.38
C LEU A 322 -9.65 -17.05 -10.51
N ARG A 323 -8.36 -17.11 -10.83
CA ARG A 323 -7.74 -16.33 -11.89
C ARG A 323 -8.29 -16.70 -13.26
N ARG A 324 -8.51 -17.99 -13.54
CA ARG A 324 -9.14 -18.43 -14.80
C ARG A 324 -10.54 -17.82 -14.93
N THR A 325 -11.34 -17.84 -13.87
CA THR A 325 -12.68 -17.26 -13.87
C THR A 325 -12.66 -15.75 -14.12
N VAL A 326 -11.80 -15.02 -13.42
CA VAL A 326 -11.72 -13.56 -13.55
C VAL A 326 -11.13 -13.16 -14.92
N CYS A 327 -10.14 -13.90 -15.44
CA CYS A 327 -9.53 -13.59 -16.73
C CYS A 327 -10.42 -13.96 -17.93
N ALA A 328 -11.36 -14.90 -17.78
CA ALA A 328 -12.27 -15.29 -18.87
C ALA A 328 -13.24 -14.17 -19.25
N GLU A 329 -13.70 -13.40 -18.25
CA GLU A 329 -14.58 -12.23 -18.44
C GLU A 329 -14.04 -11.07 -17.60
N PRO A 330 -13.10 -10.26 -18.14
CA PRO A 330 -12.49 -9.16 -17.39
C PRO A 330 -13.50 -8.02 -17.21
N VAL A 331 -14.34 -8.16 -16.19
CA VAL A 331 -15.28 -7.14 -15.71
C VAL A 331 -14.70 -6.42 -14.50
N PRO A 332 -15.22 -5.23 -14.16
CA PRO A 332 -14.94 -4.61 -12.86
C PRO A 332 -15.25 -5.59 -11.72
N LEU A 333 -14.30 -5.73 -10.79
CA LEU A 333 -14.46 -6.55 -9.61
C LEU A 333 -14.59 -5.65 -8.38
N GLN A 334 -15.37 -6.13 -7.42
CA GLN A 334 -15.45 -5.59 -6.08
C GLN A 334 -14.74 -6.56 -5.14
N LEU A 335 -13.69 -6.08 -4.48
CA LEU A 335 -12.98 -6.79 -3.41
C LEU A 335 -13.41 -6.17 -2.09
N ARG A 336 -13.98 -6.97 -1.19
CA ARG A 336 -14.34 -6.50 0.15
C ARG A 336 -13.49 -7.21 1.18
N LEU A 337 -12.88 -6.43 2.06
CA LEU A 337 -12.19 -6.91 3.25
C LEU A 337 -13.01 -6.51 4.48
N ASP A 338 -13.40 -7.50 5.29
CA ASP A 338 -14.16 -7.29 6.53
C ASP A 338 -13.49 -8.07 7.68
N SER A 339 -12.68 -7.38 8.48
CA SER A 339 -11.95 -7.96 9.61
C SER A 339 -11.21 -9.25 9.21
N GLY A 340 -10.48 -9.18 8.09
CA GLY A 340 -9.70 -10.30 7.52
C GLY A 340 -10.48 -11.26 6.61
N LEU A 341 -11.80 -11.10 6.51
CA LEU A 341 -12.63 -11.85 5.56
C LEU A 341 -12.55 -11.18 4.19
N LEU A 342 -11.93 -11.88 3.23
CA LEU A 342 -11.95 -11.46 1.84
C LEU A 342 -13.20 -12.02 1.15
N THR A 343 -13.99 -11.15 0.52
CA THR A 343 -15.03 -11.55 -0.44
C THR A 343 -14.81 -10.85 -1.76
N MET A 344 -15.26 -11.47 -2.85
CA MET A 344 -15.09 -10.94 -4.20
C MET A 344 -16.39 -11.10 -4.99
N GLY A 345 -16.78 -10.04 -5.68
CA GLY A 345 -17.94 -10.01 -6.56
C GLY A 345 -17.67 -9.22 -7.83
N ARG A 346 -18.65 -9.22 -8.75
CA ARG A 346 -18.65 -8.31 -9.90
C ARG A 346 -19.18 -6.95 -9.43
N ALA A 347 -18.51 -5.87 -9.82
CA ALA A 347 -19.05 -4.53 -9.64
C ALA A 347 -19.96 -4.20 -10.84
N VAL A 348 -21.26 -4.01 -10.60
CA VAL A 348 -22.27 -3.76 -11.64
C VAL A 348 -23.06 -2.49 -11.31
N PRO A 349 -23.49 -1.68 -12.29
CA PRO A 349 -24.39 -0.55 -12.05
C PRO A 349 -25.83 -1.00 -11.77
N PRO A 350 -26.57 -0.36 -10.84
CA PRO A 350 -26.06 0.60 -9.85
C PRO A 350 -25.15 -0.10 -8.83
N LEU A 351 -24.04 0.55 -8.47
CA LEU A 351 -23.09 -0.04 -7.52
C LEU A 351 -23.72 -0.07 -6.12
N THR A 352 -23.77 -1.26 -5.52
CA THR A 352 -24.25 -1.48 -4.15
C THR A 352 -23.14 -2.06 -3.29
N LEU A 353 -22.82 -1.38 -2.19
CA LEU A 353 -21.75 -1.75 -1.27
C LEU A 353 -22.36 -2.11 0.08
N ASP A 354 -23.10 -3.22 0.12
CA ASP A 354 -23.64 -3.80 1.36
C ASP A 354 -22.51 -4.30 2.27
#